data_AF-A0A538PSW0-F1
#
_entry.id   AF-A0A538PSW0-F1
#
_cell.length_a   1.000
_cell.length_b   1.000
_cell.length_c   1.000
_cell.angle_alpha   90.00
_cell.angle_beta   90.00
_cell.angle_gamma   90.00
#
_symmetry.space_group_name_H-M   'P 1'
#
loop_
_entity.id
_entity.type
_entity.pdbx_description
1 polymer ?
#
loop_
_entity_poly.entity_id
_entity_poly.type
_entity_poly.pdbx_seq_one_letter_code
_entity_poly.pdbx_strand_id
1 'polypeptide(L)'
;MAQQLDPGMPGAEQGGAQPDDELRGDLDDSARFLHQMGMQTKLDLSDTTARLHGLIEELIANGLVSMRKLEERTERARAEDRERASKQAAVHVSPAIDKYAVTDLPDIDCASLLSLCKARCCKLTFALSFQDLDEGVVRWEYGMPYMIRHAEDGYCVHAESQTRRCGVYEKRPLVCRQYDCRKDARIWADWDNKVPAPDDATGIVTLRRRK
;
A
#
# COMPACT_ATOMS: atom_id res chain seq x y z
N MET A 1 -83.68 -10.19 11.27
CA MET A 1 -82.65 -9.13 11.22
C MET A 1 -81.31 -9.83 11.10
N ALA A 2 -80.71 -9.75 9.91
CA ALA A 2 -79.49 -10.46 9.55
C ALA A 2 -78.25 -9.75 10.14
N GLN A 3 -77.33 -10.52 10.72
CA GLN A 3 -76.03 -10.06 11.19
C GLN A 3 -75.05 -9.97 10.01
N GLN A 4 -74.35 -8.84 9.96
CA GLN A 4 -73.32 -8.46 8.99
C GLN A 4 -72.09 -9.38 9.08
N LEU A 5 -71.55 -9.74 7.92
CA LEU A 5 -70.26 -10.40 7.73
C LEU A 5 -69.14 -9.35 7.80
N ASP A 6 -68.12 -9.62 8.63
CA ASP A 6 -66.87 -8.84 8.67
C ASP A 6 -65.97 -9.20 7.46
N PRO A 7 -65.40 -8.21 6.73
CA PRO A 7 -64.44 -8.47 5.67
C PRO A 7 -63.03 -8.68 6.27
N GLY A 8 -62.34 -9.69 5.74
CA GLY A 8 -61.07 -10.19 6.26
C GLY A 8 -59.93 -9.18 6.34
N MET A 9 -59.10 -9.40 7.36
CA MET A 9 -57.79 -8.78 7.55
C MET A 9 -56.88 -9.02 6.33
N PRO A 10 -56.17 -8.01 5.81
CA PRO A 10 -55.14 -8.22 4.80
C PRO A 10 -53.95 -8.93 5.44
N GLY A 11 -53.49 -9.99 4.78
CA GLY A 11 -52.37 -10.83 5.21
C GLY A 11 -51.08 -10.03 5.36
N ALA A 12 -50.29 -10.43 6.36
CA ALA A 12 -48.93 -9.95 6.56
C ALA A 12 -48.12 -10.14 5.27
N GLU A 13 -47.74 -9.03 4.63
CA GLU A 13 -46.74 -9.03 3.58
C GLU A 13 -45.43 -9.54 4.19
N GLN A 14 -45.01 -10.72 3.75
CA GLN A 14 -43.70 -11.29 4.07
C GLN A 14 -42.65 -10.39 3.41
N GLY A 15 -42.08 -9.47 4.20
CA GLY A 15 -40.95 -8.64 3.78
C GLY A 15 -39.73 -9.52 3.55
N GLY A 16 -39.50 -9.95 2.31
CA GLY A 16 -38.21 -10.47 1.89
C GLY A 16 -37.15 -9.37 2.05
N ALA A 17 -35.97 -9.74 2.56
CA ALA A 17 -34.85 -8.82 2.68
C ALA A 17 -34.54 -8.21 1.32
N GLN A 18 -34.28 -6.89 1.27
CA GLN A 18 -33.87 -6.26 0.02
C GLN A 18 -32.46 -6.75 -0.34
N PRO A 19 -32.08 -6.80 -1.65
CA PRO A 19 -30.76 -7.28 -2.07
C PRO A 19 -29.57 -6.61 -1.37
N ASP A 20 -29.71 -5.33 -0.99
CA ASP A 20 -28.69 -4.58 -0.23
C ASP A 20 -28.58 -5.03 1.24
N ASP A 21 -29.67 -5.52 1.84
CA ASP A 21 -29.67 -6.09 3.19
C ASP A 21 -29.05 -7.49 3.21
N GLU A 22 -29.31 -8.29 2.17
CA GLU A 22 -28.66 -9.61 1.98
C GLU A 22 -27.15 -9.45 1.77
N LEU A 23 -26.73 -8.53 0.89
CA LEU A 23 -25.31 -8.24 0.67
C LEU A 23 -24.63 -7.75 1.95
N ARG A 24 -25.30 -6.91 2.75
CA ARG A 24 -24.76 -6.44 4.04
C ARG A 24 -24.61 -7.60 5.03
N GLY A 25 -25.60 -8.49 5.11
CA GLY A 25 -25.52 -9.70 5.92
C GLY A 25 -24.34 -10.59 5.51
N ASP A 26 -24.17 -10.85 4.22
CA ASP A 26 -23.08 -11.65 3.68
C ASP A 26 -21.69 -11.04 3.97
N LEU A 27 -21.58 -9.71 3.88
CA LEU A 27 -20.34 -8.99 4.22
C LEU A 27 -20.03 -9.06 5.71
N ASP A 28 -21.04 -8.91 6.59
CA ASP A 28 -20.87 -9.03 8.04
C ASP A 28 -20.43 -10.45 8.43
N ASP A 29 -21.06 -11.47 7.85
CA ASP A 29 -20.69 -12.87 8.08
C ASP A 29 -19.29 -13.19 7.54
N SER A 30 -18.96 -12.68 6.35
CA SER A 30 -17.61 -12.79 5.77
C SER A 30 -16.55 -12.12 6.64
N ALA A 31 -16.83 -10.92 7.17
CA ALA A 31 -15.92 -10.20 8.05
C ALA A 31 -15.70 -10.94 9.37
N ARG A 32 -16.77 -11.50 9.97
CA ARG A 32 -16.67 -12.33 11.18
C ARG A 32 -15.86 -13.59 10.92
N PHE A 33 -16.11 -14.26 9.80
CA PHE A 33 -15.35 -15.44 9.40
C PHE A 33 -13.87 -15.13 9.21
N LEU A 34 -13.52 -14.06 8.46
CA LEU A 34 -12.13 -13.63 8.28
C LEU A 34 -11.47 -13.25 9.61
N HIS A 35 -12.18 -12.57 10.51
CA HIS A 35 -11.69 -12.28 11.86
C HIS A 35 -11.41 -13.57 12.65
N GLN A 36 -12.34 -14.52 12.65
CA GLN A 36 -12.17 -15.80 13.34
C GLN A 36 -10.98 -16.59 12.77
N MET A 37 -10.86 -16.68 11.45
CA MET A 37 -9.73 -17.33 10.79
C MET A 37 -8.40 -16.64 11.09
N GLY A 38 -8.38 -15.30 11.14
CA GLY A 38 -7.22 -14.52 11.55
C GLY A 38 -6.83 -14.76 13.00
N MET A 39 -7.80 -14.83 13.90
CA MET A 39 -7.57 -15.15 15.31
C MET A 39 -7.05 -16.58 15.50
N GLN A 40 -7.64 -17.56 14.81
CA GLN A 40 -7.15 -18.94 14.83
C GLN A 40 -5.71 -19.03 14.32
N THR A 41 -5.42 -18.41 13.17
CA THR A 41 -4.06 -18.36 12.60
C THR A 41 -3.06 -17.74 13.58
N LYS A 42 -3.45 -16.67 14.28
CA LYS A 42 -2.60 -16.03 15.30
C LYS A 42 -2.32 -16.96 16.47
N LEU A 43 -3.32 -17.70 16.94
CA LEU A 43 -3.16 -18.69 18.03
C LEU A 43 -2.24 -19.83 17.58
N ASP A 44 -2.46 -20.38 16.39
CA ASP A 44 -1.66 -21.47 15.83
C ASP A 44 -0.18 -21.04 15.64
N LEU A 45 0.05 -19.81 15.17
CA LEU A 45 1.39 -19.24 15.04
C LEU A 45 2.07 -19.04 16.40
N SER A 46 1.32 -18.60 17.42
CA SER A 46 1.81 -18.45 18.78
C SER A 46 2.22 -19.80 19.39
N ASP A 47 1.38 -20.83 19.23
CA ASP A 47 1.69 -22.20 19.70
C ASP A 47 2.93 -22.75 18.99
N THR A 48 3.00 -22.60 17.67
CA THR A 48 4.16 -23.01 16.88
C THR A 48 5.44 -22.30 17.33
N THR A 49 5.37 -20.99 17.57
CA THR A 49 6.51 -20.19 18.04
C THR A 49 6.98 -20.67 19.42
N ALA A 50 6.05 -20.94 20.34
CA ALA A 50 6.37 -21.47 21.67
C ALA A 50 7.05 -22.84 21.59
N ARG A 51 6.56 -23.75 20.74
CA ARG A 51 7.18 -25.07 20.50
C ARG A 51 8.58 -24.94 19.91
N LEU A 52 8.79 -24.03 18.96
CA LEU A 52 10.10 -23.78 18.36
C LEU A 52 11.08 -23.22 19.40
N HIS A 53 10.67 -22.28 20.25
CA HIS A 53 11.50 -21.77 21.34
C HIS A 53 11.87 -22.88 22.32
N GLY A 54 10.91 -23.68 22.78
CA GLY A 54 11.19 -24.80 23.67
C GLY A 54 12.17 -25.82 23.07
N LEU A 55 12.04 -26.12 21.77
CA LEU A 55 12.99 -26.97 21.06
C LEU A 55 14.39 -26.34 21.00
N ILE A 56 14.49 -25.04 20.69
CA ILE A 56 15.77 -24.32 20.64
C ILE A 56 16.45 -24.34 22.02
N GLU A 57 15.70 -24.06 23.08
CA GLU A 57 16.19 -24.10 24.46
C GLU A 57 16.74 -25.49 24.82
N GLU A 58 16.00 -26.55 24.51
CA GLU A 58 16.43 -27.94 24.75
C GLU A 58 17.72 -28.28 23.98
N LEU A 59 17.82 -27.88 22.71
CA LEU A 59 19.01 -28.13 21.90
C LEU A 59 20.25 -27.36 22.39
N ILE A 60 20.06 -26.15 22.90
CA ILE A 60 21.14 -25.35 23.51
C ILE A 60 21.57 -25.95 24.84
N ALA A 61 20.61 -26.34 25.70
CA ALA A 61 20.88 -26.94 27.00
C ALA A 61 21.70 -28.23 26.89
N ASN A 62 21.45 -29.04 25.85
CA ASN A 62 22.20 -30.26 25.55
C ASN A 62 23.49 -30.02 24.74
N GLY A 63 23.85 -28.77 24.44
CA GLY A 63 25.07 -28.41 23.71
C GLY A 63 25.07 -28.81 22.22
N LEU A 64 23.92 -29.19 21.66
CA LEU A 64 23.78 -29.60 20.26
C LEU A 64 23.78 -28.40 19.31
N VAL A 65 23.33 -27.25 19.79
CA VAL A 65 23.29 -25.98 19.04
C VAL A 65 23.94 -24.87 19.86
N SER A 66 24.73 -24.03 19.20
CA SER A 66 25.29 -22.81 19.79
C SER A 66 24.37 -21.63 19.49
N MET A 67 24.03 -20.86 20.52
CA MET A 67 23.16 -19.68 20.38
C MET A 67 23.69 -18.70 19.32
N ARG A 68 24.98 -18.33 19.40
CA ARG A 68 25.63 -17.46 18.40
C ARG A 68 25.50 -18.00 16.97
N LYS A 69 25.75 -19.30 16.77
CA LYS A 69 25.65 -19.91 15.43
C LYS A 69 24.20 -19.96 14.93
N LEU A 70 23.23 -20.10 15.83
CA LEU A 70 21.81 -20.07 15.49
C LEU A 70 21.39 -18.67 15.03
N GLU A 71 21.74 -17.62 15.78
CA GLU A 71 21.54 -16.21 15.40
C GLU A 71 22.10 -15.89 14.01
N GLU A 72 23.36 -16.28 13.75
CA GLU A 72 24.01 -16.07 12.44
C GLU A 72 23.27 -16.78 11.30
N ARG A 73 22.77 -18.00 11.55
CA ARG A 73 21.98 -18.76 10.57
C ARG A 73 20.63 -18.11 10.31
N THR A 74 19.94 -17.67 11.37
CA THR A 74 18.65 -17.00 11.27
C THR A 74 18.76 -15.69 10.50
N GLU A 75 19.78 -14.87 10.76
CA GLU A 75 19.94 -13.61 10.02
C GLU A 75 20.26 -13.84 8.54
N ARG A 76 21.10 -14.84 8.24
CA ARG A 76 21.35 -15.23 6.84
C ARG A 76 20.08 -15.69 6.13
N ALA A 77 19.30 -16.58 6.75
CA ALA A 77 18.03 -17.05 6.18
C ALA A 77 17.05 -15.89 5.96
N ARG A 78 16.94 -14.96 6.92
CA ARG A 78 16.13 -13.74 6.74
C ARG A 78 16.61 -12.86 5.60
N ALA A 79 17.93 -12.72 5.41
CA ALA A 79 18.48 -11.96 4.28
C ALA A 79 18.16 -12.63 2.94
N GLU A 80 18.31 -13.94 2.85
CA GLU A 80 17.95 -14.73 1.67
C GLU A 80 16.44 -14.66 1.37
N ASP A 81 15.59 -14.70 2.40
CA ASP A 81 14.14 -14.56 2.25
C ASP A 81 13.75 -13.15 1.82
N ARG A 82 14.40 -12.10 2.35
CA ARG A 82 14.23 -10.72 1.86
C ARG A 82 14.64 -10.60 0.39
N GLU A 83 15.74 -11.22 0.00
CA GLU A 83 16.19 -11.24 -1.40
C GLU A 83 15.21 -12.04 -2.29
N ARG A 84 14.73 -13.20 -1.83
CA ARG A 84 13.75 -14.02 -2.54
C ARG A 84 12.40 -13.30 -2.68
N ALA A 85 11.92 -12.67 -1.61
CA ALA A 85 10.72 -11.86 -1.62
C ALA A 85 10.85 -10.67 -2.57
N SER A 86 12.04 -10.06 -2.69
CA SER A 86 12.30 -9.01 -3.69
C SER A 86 12.29 -9.52 -5.14
N LYS A 87 12.52 -10.83 -5.34
CA LYS A 87 12.48 -11.50 -6.66
C LYS A 87 11.08 -12.05 -7.00
N GLN A 88 10.20 -12.16 -6.01
CA GLN A 88 8.79 -12.56 -6.19
C GLN A 88 7.92 -11.29 -6.21
N ALA A 89 6.72 -11.38 -6.78
CA ALA A 89 5.78 -10.25 -6.77
C ALA A 89 5.28 -10.01 -5.33
N ALA A 90 6.01 -9.19 -4.58
CA ALA A 90 5.61 -8.74 -3.26
C ALA A 90 4.69 -7.52 -3.40
N VAL A 91 3.61 -7.52 -2.62
CA VAL A 91 2.69 -6.39 -2.52
C VAL A 91 3.32 -5.37 -1.58
N HIS A 92 3.68 -4.20 -2.10
CA HIS A 92 4.21 -3.10 -1.30
C HIS A 92 3.11 -2.08 -1.04
N VAL A 93 2.90 -1.72 0.23
CA VAL A 93 1.93 -0.68 0.64
C VAL A 93 2.65 0.33 1.52
N SER A 94 2.38 1.62 1.29
CA SER A 94 2.89 2.72 2.13
C SER A 94 2.24 2.68 3.53
N PRO A 95 2.87 3.23 4.58
CA PRO A 95 2.33 3.23 5.94
C PRO A 95 0.87 3.72 6.04
N ALA A 96 0.11 3.11 6.96
CA ALA A 96 -1.28 3.44 7.25
C ALA A 96 -1.39 4.67 8.17
N ILE A 97 -0.90 5.81 7.71
CA ILE A 97 -1.00 7.12 8.38
C ILE A 97 -1.95 7.99 7.56
N ASP A 98 -2.83 8.76 8.22
CA ASP A 98 -3.67 9.73 7.53
C ASP A 98 -2.80 10.84 6.89
N LYS A 99 -2.77 10.87 5.57
CA LYS A 99 -1.93 11.78 4.79
C LYS A 99 -2.32 13.26 4.92
N TYR A 100 -3.53 13.57 5.39
CA TYR A 100 -3.97 14.95 5.61
C TYR A 100 -3.68 15.46 7.03
N ALA A 101 -3.41 14.55 7.97
CA ALA A 101 -3.09 14.91 9.36
C ALA A 101 -1.61 15.28 9.57
N VAL A 102 -0.74 15.04 8.57
CA VAL A 102 0.69 15.35 8.65
C VAL A 102 0.93 16.84 8.41
N THR A 103 1.50 17.51 9.41
CA THR A 103 1.70 18.96 9.42
C THR A 103 3.14 19.40 9.10
N ASP A 104 4.14 18.57 9.41
CA ASP A 104 5.56 18.85 9.12
C ASP A 104 5.89 18.46 7.67
N LEU A 105 5.44 19.30 6.73
CA LEU A 105 5.64 19.11 5.29
C LEU A 105 6.72 20.08 4.78
N PRO A 106 7.57 19.64 3.82
CA PRO A 106 8.56 20.52 3.24
C PRO A 106 7.90 21.66 2.46
N ASP A 107 8.29 22.89 2.78
CA ASP A 107 7.90 24.09 2.03
C ASP A 107 8.81 24.25 0.81
N ILE A 108 8.30 23.86 -0.36
CA ILE A 108 8.99 23.93 -1.64
C ILE A 108 8.04 24.54 -2.67
N ASP A 109 8.44 25.68 -3.23
CA ASP A 109 7.73 26.28 -4.36
C ASP A 109 8.00 25.47 -5.64
N CYS A 110 7.23 24.38 -5.80
CA CYS A 110 7.34 23.52 -6.97
C CYS A 110 7.01 24.29 -8.26
N ALA A 111 6.14 25.29 -8.21
CA ALA A 111 5.67 26.00 -9.40
C ALA A 111 6.79 26.80 -10.07
N SER A 112 7.66 27.47 -9.30
CA SER A 112 8.81 28.18 -9.87
C SER A 112 9.92 27.23 -10.36
N LEU A 113 9.97 25.99 -9.86
CA LEU A 113 11.02 25.03 -10.17
C LEU A 113 10.71 24.10 -11.33
N LEU A 114 9.43 23.97 -11.71
CA LEU A 114 8.97 22.99 -12.71
C LEU A 114 9.67 23.11 -14.07
N SER A 115 9.97 24.34 -14.51
CA SER A 115 10.68 24.60 -15.76
C SER A 115 12.12 24.08 -15.75
N LEU A 116 12.74 24.01 -14.57
CA LEU A 116 14.11 23.54 -14.37
C LEU A 116 14.13 22.03 -14.11
N CYS A 117 13.36 21.57 -13.12
CA CYS A 117 13.37 20.18 -12.69
C CYS A 117 12.57 19.26 -13.61
N LYS A 118 11.74 19.81 -14.52
CA LYS A 118 10.90 19.07 -15.48
C LYS A 118 10.02 18.01 -14.80
N ALA A 119 9.51 18.28 -13.60
CA ALA A 119 8.70 17.35 -12.80
C ALA A 119 9.33 15.96 -12.57
N ARG A 120 10.65 15.87 -12.37
CA ARG A 120 11.35 14.59 -12.12
C ARG A 120 10.79 13.77 -10.95
N CYS A 121 10.20 14.41 -9.93
CA CYS A 121 9.53 13.70 -8.83
C CYS A 121 8.39 12.78 -9.33
N CYS A 122 7.72 13.15 -10.43
CA CYS A 122 6.67 12.33 -11.05
C CYS A 122 7.22 11.09 -11.78
N LYS A 123 8.54 10.99 -11.99
CA LYS A 123 9.17 9.79 -12.56
C LYS A 123 9.59 8.77 -11.51
N LEU A 124 9.48 9.12 -10.22
CA LEU A 124 9.86 8.23 -9.13
C LEU A 124 8.82 7.11 -8.97
N THR A 125 9.29 5.94 -8.54
CA THR A 125 8.46 4.76 -8.28
C THR A 125 8.38 4.53 -6.77
N PHE A 126 7.17 4.38 -6.25
CA PHE A 126 6.88 4.17 -4.83
C PHE A 126 5.53 3.47 -4.67
N ALA A 127 5.31 2.85 -3.51
CA ALA A 127 4.05 2.22 -3.14
C ALA A 127 3.03 3.27 -2.66
N LEU A 128 1.76 3.04 -2.97
CA LEU A 128 0.61 3.79 -2.47
C LEU A 128 0.15 3.25 -1.11
N SER A 129 -0.48 4.08 -0.29
CA SER A 129 -1.12 3.62 0.96
C SER A 129 -2.51 3.07 0.68
N PHE A 130 -3.12 2.36 1.64
CA PHE A 130 -4.53 1.99 1.52
C PHE A 130 -5.45 3.21 1.39
N GLN A 131 -5.16 4.30 2.11
CA GLN A 131 -5.91 5.56 1.97
C GLN A 131 -5.87 6.09 0.53
N ASP A 132 -4.72 6.02 -0.16
CA ASP A 132 -4.62 6.44 -1.56
C ASP A 132 -5.44 5.56 -2.51
N LEU A 133 -5.51 4.26 -2.22
CA LEU A 133 -6.28 3.28 -2.98
C LEU A 133 -7.79 3.47 -2.75
N ASP A 134 -8.20 3.66 -1.50
CA ASP A 134 -9.60 3.83 -1.10
C ASP A 134 -10.19 5.14 -1.63
N GLU A 135 -9.40 6.22 -1.69
CA GLU A 135 -9.83 7.49 -2.31
C GLU A 135 -10.07 7.37 -3.83
N GLY A 136 -9.46 6.40 -4.50
CA GLY A 136 -9.63 6.15 -5.93
C GLY A 136 -9.08 7.24 -6.88
N VAL A 137 -8.43 8.28 -6.34
CA VAL A 137 -7.89 9.39 -7.14
C VAL A 137 -6.54 9.02 -7.75
N VAL A 138 -5.69 8.32 -7.01
CA VAL A 138 -4.34 7.96 -7.45
C VAL A 138 -4.34 6.54 -8.03
N ARG A 139 -4.00 6.43 -9.31
CA ARG A 139 -3.90 5.15 -10.02
C ARG A 139 -2.60 4.40 -9.71
N TRP A 140 -2.71 3.08 -9.57
CA TRP A 140 -1.59 2.16 -9.42
C TRP A 140 -1.36 1.29 -10.68
N GLU A 141 -0.21 0.62 -10.76
CA GLU A 141 0.20 -0.20 -11.89
C GLU A 141 -0.31 -1.64 -11.77
N TYR A 142 -1.18 -2.09 -12.67
CA TYR A 142 -1.84 -3.41 -12.56
C TYR A 142 -0.85 -4.60 -12.51
N GLY A 143 0.29 -4.48 -13.19
CA GLY A 143 1.34 -5.51 -13.18
C GLY A 143 2.19 -5.54 -11.91
N MET A 144 2.05 -4.55 -11.03
CA MET A 144 2.76 -4.43 -9.76
C MET A 144 1.84 -3.76 -8.74
N PRO A 145 0.99 -4.55 -8.05
CA PRO A 145 -0.04 -4.03 -7.17
C PRO A 145 0.43 -2.89 -6.26
N TYR A 146 -0.37 -1.82 -6.27
CA TYR A 146 -0.24 -0.63 -5.43
C TYR A 146 0.99 0.25 -5.67
N MET A 147 1.84 -0.06 -6.64
CA MET A 147 2.87 0.88 -7.09
C MET A 147 2.26 2.00 -7.92
N ILE A 148 2.73 3.26 -7.76
CA ILE A 148 2.27 4.39 -8.57
C ILE A 148 2.35 4.08 -10.07
N ARG A 149 1.27 4.37 -10.80
CA ARG A 149 1.17 4.10 -12.24
C ARG A 149 1.97 5.11 -13.06
N HIS A 150 2.73 4.63 -14.04
CA HIS A 150 3.43 5.47 -15.02
C HIS A 150 2.82 5.37 -16.42
N ALA A 151 2.87 6.49 -17.15
CA ALA A 151 2.57 6.58 -18.57
C ALA A 151 3.79 6.14 -19.40
N GLU A 152 3.61 6.04 -20.72
CA GLU A 152 4.67 5.59 -21.65
C GLU A 152 5.88 6.52 -21.70
N ASP A 153 5.69 7.80 -21.36
CA ASP A 153 6.76 8.80 -21.27
C ASP A 153 7.54 8.75 -19.95
N GLY A 154 7.22 7.79 -19.07
CA GLY A 154 7.90 7.55 -17.80
C GLY A 154 7.47 8.47 -16.65
N TYR A 155 6.52 9.39 -16.86
CA TYR A 155 5.92 10.17 -15.79
C TYR A 155 4.75 9.41 -15.17
N CYS A 156 4.42 9.69 -13.91
CA CYS A 156 3.19 9.17 -13.32
C CYS A 156 1.99 9.65 -14.15
N VAL A 157 0.94 8.84 -14.22
CA VAL A 157 -0.24 9.12 -15.06
C VAL A 157 -1.02 10.39 -14.68
N HIS A 158 -0.65 11.03 -13.57
CA HIS A 158 -1.26 12.26 -13.07
C HIS A 158 -0.46 13.52 -13.41
N ALA A 159 0.69 13.38 -14.09
CA ALA A 159 1.43 14.52 -14.59
C ALA A 159 0.76 15.06 -15.86
N GLU A 160 0.43 16.35 -15.88
CA GLU A 160 -0.14 17.01 -17.06
C GLU A 160 0.86 17.00 -18.23
N SER A 161 0.39 16.65 -19.43
CA SER A 161 1.27 16.45 -20.59
C SER A 161 2.01 17.71 -21.03
N GLN A 162 1.37 18.88 -20.97
CA GLN A 162 1.94 20.15 -21.44
C GLN A 162 2.70 20.90 -20.35
N THR A 163 2.12 21.02 -19.15
CA THR A 163 2.65 21.87 -18.07
C THR A 163 3.56 21.11 -17.12
N ARG A 164 3.48 19.77 -17.12
CA ARG A 164 4.10 18.87 -16.13
C ARG A 164 3.71 19.16 -14.69
N ARG A 165 2.62 19.90 -14.47
CA ARG A 165 2.01 20.06 -13.14
C ARG A 165 1.37 18.75 -12.70
N CYS A 166 1.28 18.55 -11.39
CA CYS A 166 0.58 17.40 -10.83
C CYS A 166 -0.93 17.68 -10.82
N GLY A 167 -1.71 16.93 -11.61
CA GLY A 167 -3.16 17.06 -11.68
C GLY A 167 -3.90 16.62 -10.39
N VAL A 168 -3.19 15.97 -9.46
CA VAL A 168 -3.71 15.52 -8.17
C VAL A 168 -2.97 16.19 -6.99
N TYR A 169 -2.42 17.39 -7.18
CA TYR A 169 -1.53 18.04 -6.19
C TYR A 169 -2.10 18.08 -4.77
N GLU A 170 -3.38 18.42 -4.62
CA GLU A 170 -4.07 18.49 -3.33
C GLU A 170 -4.46 17.14 -2.73
N LYS A 171 -4.41 16.06 -3.54
CA LYS A 171 -4.74 14.69 -3.14
C LYS A 171 -3.53 13.75 -3.23
N ARG A 172 -2.33 14.33 -3.34
CA ARG A 172 -1.07 13.58 -3.47
C ARG A 172 -0.94 12.52 -2.38
N PRO A 173 -0.36 11.35 -2.72
CA PRO A 173 0.07 10.36 -1.73
C PRO A 173 0.94 10.97 -0.65
N LEU A 174 0.95 10.34 0.53
CA LEU A 174 1.79 10.80 1.65
C LEU A 174 3.27 10.93 1.24
N VAL A 175 3.79 9.94 0.51
CA VAL A 175 5.15 9.96 -0.03
C VAL A 175 5.41 11.22 -0.86
N CYS A 176 4.48 11.62 -1.72
CA CYS A 176 4.60 12.83 -2.54
C CYS A 176 4.45 14.14 -1.75
N ARG A 177 3.74 14.13 -0.62
CA ARG A 177 3.57 15.31 0.25
C ARG A 177 4.82 15.58 1.07
N GLN A 178 5.41 14.53 1.63
CA GLN A 178 6.60 14.60 2.47
C GLN A 178 7.90 14.68 1.66
N TYR A 179 7.83 14.47 0.34
CA TYR A 179 9.01 14.43 -0.50
C TYR A 179 9.71 15.79 -0.58
N ASP A 180 10.93 15.84 -0.04
CA ASP A 180 11.83 17.00 -0.13
C ASP A 180 12.87 16.77 -1.24
N CYS A 181 12.70 17.44 -2.37
CA CYS A 181 13.58 17.26 -3.53
C CYS A 181 14.98 17.86 -3.34
N ARG A 182 15.19 18.76 -2.36
CA ARG A 182 16.42 19.56 -2.23
C ARG A 182 17.67 18.71 -1.96
N LYS A 183 17.47 17.53 -1.36
CA LYS A 183 18.55 16.59 -0.99
C LYS A 183 18.63 15.39 -1.95
N ASP A 184 17.84 15.39 -3.03
CA ASP A 184 17.75 14.27 -3.95
C ASP A 184 18.63 14.50 -5.19
N ALA A 185 19.76 13.78 -5.24
CA ALA A 185 20.72 13.83 -6.34
C ALA A 185 20.13 13.38 -7.69
N ARG A 186 18.97 12.71 -7.70
CA ARG A 186 18.26 12.36 -8.94
C ARG A 186 17.55 13.57 -9.56
N ILE A 187 17.32 14.63 -8.77
CA ILE A 187 16.60 15.84 -9.15
C ILE A 187 17.56 17.01 -9.37
N TRP A 188 18.48 17.24 -8.42
CA TRP A 188 19.40 18.37 -8.43
C TRP A 188 20.85 17.90 -8.34
N ALA A 189 21.71 18.40 -9.23
CA ALA A 189 23.16 18.30 -9.07
C ALA A 189 23.67 19.33 -8.06
N ASP A 190 23.05 20.51 -8.06
CA ASP A 190 23.29 21.59 -7.11
C ASP A 190 21.98 22.34 -6.84
N TRP A 191 21.43 22.18 -5.63
CA TRP A 191 20.18 22.83 -5.25
C TRP A 191 20.34 24.35 -5.07
N ASP A 192 21.47 24.80 -4.52
CA ASP A 192 21.69 26.20 -4.18
C ASP A 192 21.79 27.05 -5.45
N ASN A 193 22.45 26.51 -6.47
CA ASN A 193 22.56 27.13 -7.80
C ASN A 193 21.45 26.70 -8.78
N LYS A 194 20.45 25.93 -8.32
CA LYS A 194 19.31 25.44 -9.12
C LYS A 194 19.75 24.70 -10.40
N VAL A 195 20.83 23.93 -10.31
CA VAL A 195 21.34 23.09 -11.39
C VAL A 195 20.66 21.72 -11.33
N PRO A 196 19.78 21.37 -12.30
CA PRO A 196 19.15 20.07 -12.32
C PRO A 196 20.17 18.95 -12.52
N ALA A 197 19.89 17.77 -11.99
CA ALA A 197 20.68 16.59 -12.27
C ALA A 197 20.67 16.26 -13.78
N PRO A 198 21.67 15.52 -14.30
CA PRO A 198 21.62 14.98 -15.67
C PRO A 198 20.29 14.27 -15.98
N ASP A 199 19.81 14.32 -17.24
CA ASP A 199 18.49 13.78 -17.63
C ASP A 199 18.37 12.26 -17.43
N ASP A 200 19.48 11.53 -17.35
CA ASP A 200 19.59 10.10 -17.05
C ASP A 200 19.71 9.76 -15.55
N ALA A 201 19.90 10.76 -14.68
CA ALA A 201 20.05 10.55 -13.23
C ALA A 201 18.77 10.03 -12.56
N THR A 202 17.60 10.35 -13.12
CA THR A 202 16.36 9.70 -12.74
C THR A 202 16.23 8.45 -13.59
N GLY A 203 16.75 7.32 -13.08
CA GLY A 203 16.61 6.04 -13.75
C GLY A 203 15.14 5.83 -14.10
N ILE A 204 14.81 5.86 -15.40
CA ILE A 204 13.51 5.43 -15.87
C ILE A 204 13.44 3.98 -15.47
N VAL A 205 12.69 3.67 -14.41
CA VAL A 205 12.32 2.29 -14.13
C VAL A 205 11.47 1.90 -15.33
N THR A 206 12.13 1.32 -16.34
CA THR A 206 11.46 0.76 -17.51
C THR A 206 10.81 -0.50 -16.97
N LEU A 207 9.60 -0.31 -16.44
CA LEU A 207 8.73 -1.38 -16.05
C LEU A 207 8.43 -2.14 -17.32
N ARG A 208 9.22 -3.19 -17.58
CA ARG A 208 9.00 -4.08 -18.70
C ARG A 208 7.62 -4.68 -18.50
N ARG A 209 6.61 -4.08 -19.13
CA ARG A 209 5.32 -4.75 -19.34
C ARG A 209 5.66 -6.02 -20.08
N ARG A 210 5.53 -7.18 -19.43
CA ARG A 210 5.53 -8.46 -20.14
C ARG A 210 4.43 -8.34 -21.18
N LYS A 211 4.81 -8.40 -22.46
CA LYS A 211 3.87 -8.50 -23.59
C LYS A 211 3.00 -9.73 -23.41
#